data_AF-A0A062UKA5-F1
#
_entry.id   AF-A0A062UKA5-F1
#
_cell.length_a   1.000
_cell.length_b   1.000
_cell.length_c   1.000
_cell.angle_alpha   90.00
_cell.angle_beta   90.00
_cell.angle_gamma   90.00
#
_symmetry.space_group_name_H-M   'P 1'
#
loop_
_entity.id
_entity.type
_entity.pdbx_description
1 polymer ?
#
loop_
_entity_poly.entity_id
_entity_poly.type
_entity_poly.pdbx_seq_one_letter_code
_entity_poly.pdbx_strand_id
1 'polypeptide(L)'
;MRLECYKIHDVAPEIVPGRSQREWMDAFPDRHPYRCLPLTMANSTGWEILCPMDIKIQWNGGPKKEDINFLTTGDPAAIASFADSHFMRGIVTFHTGHLFRTPPGWGVWATGAPNWPKDGIAPLTGLVETDWLPFPFTMNWAMTRPGEVIFRKGEPFCFVTLMEHKKLEQIEPERKSMKTNPELVKEYDAWVASRSDFNTRLATGEEKAMKERWQRHYMKGQKVTGDKAEDHQTKRRLKPVKDM
;
A
#
# COMPACT_ATOMS: atom_id res chain seq x y z
N MET A 1 11.50 -13.23 -13.99
CA MET A 1 10.10 -13.23 -13.51
C MET A 1 9.31 -12.19 -14.30
N ARG A 2 8.06 -12.49 -14.69
CA ARG A 2 7.15 -11.55 -15.38
C ARG A 2 5.77 -11.64 -14.72
N LEU A 3 5.11 -10.49 -14.55
CA LEU A 3 3.68 -10.37 -14.27
C LEU A 3 3.03 -9.99 -15.60
N GLU A 4 2.09 -10.78 -16.08
CA GLU A 4 1.35 -10.46 -17.30
C GLU A 4 0.01 -9.84 -16.92
N CYS A 5 -0.36 -8.76 -17.60
CA CYS A 5 -1.60 -8.02 -17.39
C CYS A 5 -2.34 -7.92 -18.71
N TYR A 6 -3.30 -8.82 -18.95
CA TYR A 6 -4.09 -8.84 -20.17
C TYR A 6 -5.26 -7.86 -20.04
N LYS A 7 -5.42 -6.93 -20.99
CA LYS A 7 -6.61 -6.07 -21.07
C LYS A 7 -7.79 -6.92 -21.53
N ILE A 8 -8.91 -6.85 -20.83
CA ILE A 8 -10.12 -7.63 -21.18
C ILE A 8 -10.95 -6.92 -22.26
N HIS A 9 -10.77 -5.60 -22.36
CA HIS A 9 -11.39 -4.73 -23.35
C HIS A 9 -10.32 -3.82 -23.98
N ASP A 10 -10.67 -3.12 -25.06
CA ASP A 10 -9.75 -2.20 -25.75
C ASP A 10 -9.20 -1.08 -24.83
N VAL A 11 -9.99 -0.72 -23.82
CA VAL A 11 -9.62 0.25 -22.79
C VAL A 11 -9.66 -0.44 -21.43
N ALA A 12 -8.61 -0.24 -20.65
CA ALA A 12 -8.52 -0.73 -19.28
C ALA A 12 -7.89 0.34 -18.36
N PRO A 13 -8.24 0.36 -17.06
CA PRO A 13 -7.64 1.26 -16.07
C PRO A 13 -6.10 1.26 -16.08
N GLU A 14 -5.49 2.44 -16.03
CA GLU A 14 -4.02 2.54 -16.09
C GLU A 14 -3.36 1.87 -14.87
N ILE A 15 -2.27 1.13 -15.10
CA ILE A 15 -1.44 0.52 -14.05
C ILE A 15 -0.09 1.23 -14.00
N VAL A 16 0.22 1.86 -12.87
CA VAL A 16 1.47 2.61 -12.65
C VAL A 16 2.27 2.04 -11.48
N PRO A 17 3.61 2.18 -11.44
CA PRO A 17 4.38 1.86 -10.25
C PRO A 17 3.88 2.66 -9.04
N GLY A 18 3.84 2.01 -7.87
CA GLY A 18 3.44 2.64 -6.62
C GLY A 18 4.28 3.88 -6.29
N ARG A 19 3.61 4.96 -5.94
CA ARG A 19 4.25 6.24 -5.61
C ARG A 19 4.63 6.23 -4.14
N SER A 20 5.84 6.67 -3.79
CA SER A 20 6.24 6.74 -2.38
C SER A 20 5.56 7.88 -1.60
N GLN A 21 5.11 8.92 -2.31
CA GLN A 21 4.57 10.16 -1.75
C GLN A 21 3.09 10.04 -1.35
N ARG A 22 2.70 10.76 -0.30
CA ARG A 22 1.31 10.91 0.11
C ARG A 22 1.06 12.36 0.49
N GLU A 23 -0.09 12.89 0.10
CA GLU A 23 -0.48 14.28 0.37
C GLU A 23 -0.46 14.59 1.87
N TRP A 24 -1.02 13.70 2.70
CA TRP A 24 -0.99 13.87 4.16
C TRP A 24 0.44 13.89 4.71
N MET A 25 1.37 13.13 4.13
CA MET A 25 2.79 13.13 4.54
C MET A 25 3.49 14.42 4.12
N ASP A 26 3.14 14.96 2.95
CA ASP A 26 3.66 16.24 2.43
C ASP A 26 3.15 17.44 3.25
N ALA A 27 1.97 17.34 3.85
CA ALA A 27 1.37 18.36 4.68
C ALA A 27 2.06 18.55 6.05
N PHE A 28 2.88 17.60 6.50
CA PHE A 28 3.62 17.73 7.76
C PHE A 28 4.78 18.73 7.64
N PRO A 29 5.03 19.58 8.67
CA PRO A 29 6.25 20.36 8.76
C PRO A 29 7.51 19.48 8.63
N ASP A 30 8.45 19.93 7.80
CA ASP A 30 9.68 19.21 7.42
C ASP A 30 9.46 17.81 6.82
N ARG A 31 8.23 17.45 6.41
CA ARG A 31 7.90 16.16 5.79
C ARG A 31 8.41 14.96 6.61
N HIS A 32 8.36 15.07 7.94
CA HIS A 32 8.98 14.09 8.81
C HIS A 32 8.36 12.66 8.75
N PRO A 33 7.12 12.42 8.31
CA PRO A 33 6.65 11.05 8.09
C PRO A 33 7.51 10.25 7.10
N TYR A 34 8.15 10.92 6.13
CA TYR A 34 9.07 10.27 5.18
C TYR A 34 10.37 9.76 5.84
N ARG A 35 10.62 10.10 7.11
CA ARG A 35 11.72 9.52 7.91
C ARG A 35 11.43 8.08 8.31
N CYS A 36 10.17 7.66 8.27
CA CYS A 36 9.77 6.28 8.41
C CYS A 36 9.96 5.56 7.06
N LEU A 37 11.18 5.08 6.81
CA LEU A 37 11.49 4.33 5.60
C LEU A 37 10.52 3.16 5.33
N PRO A 38 10.04 2.39 6.33
CA PRO A 38 9.08 1.31 6.07
C PRO A 38 7.78 1.81 5.43
N LEU A 39 7.28 2.99 5.81
CA LEU A 39 6.10 3.60 5.18
C LEU A 39 6.36 3.86 3.68
N THR A 40 7.46 4.53 3.36
CA THR A 40 7.79 4.91 1.97
C THR A 40 8.10 3.70 1.09
N MET A 41 8.69 2.65 1.66
CA MET A 41 8.95 1.39 0.98
C MET A 41 7.64 0.63 0.74
N ALA A 42 6.74 0.57 1.71
CA ALA A 42 5.41 -0.04 1.53
C ALA A 42 4.62 0.66 0.41
N ASN A 43 4.62 1.99 0.40
CA ASN A 43 3.94 2.82 -0.61
C ASN A 43 4.36 2.51 -2.06
N SER A 44 5.60 2.02 -2.25
CA SER A 44 6.21 1.77 -3.56
C SER A 44 6.54 0.29 -3.83
N THR A 45 6.07 -0.63 -2.98
CA THR A 45 6.24 -2.09 -3.13
C THR A 45 5.03 -2.71 -3.84
N GLY A 46 4.68 -2.18 -5.01
CA GLY A 46 3.59 -2.68 -5.83
C GLY A 46 3.21 -1.70 -6.93
N TRP A 47 2.07 -1.96 -7.57
CA TRP A 47 1.51 -1.14 -8.64
C TRP A 47 0.14 -0.63 -8.24
N GLU A 48 -0.16 0.60 -8.63
CA GLU A 48 -1.45 1.26 -8.46
C GLU A 48 -2.28 1.11 -9.74
N ILE A 49 -3.55 0.78 -9.60
CA ILE A 49 -4.53 0.83 -10.69
C ILE A 49 -5.39 2.08 -10.48
N LEU A 50 -5.42 2.93 -11.50
CA LEU A 50 -5.95 4.28 -11.41
C LEU A 50 -7.38 4.36 -11.93
N CYS A 51 -8.19 5.20 -11.30
CA CYS A 51 -9.56 5.48 -11.75
C CYS A 51 -9.51 6.08 -13.18
N PRO A 52 -10.23 5.51 -14.16
CA PRO A 52 -10.28 6.05 -15.52
C PRO A 52 -11.14 7.32 -15.62
N MET A 53 -12.01 7.56 -14.63
CA MET A 53 -12.94 8.68 -14.56
C MET A 53 -13.13 9.16 -13.11
N ASP A 54 -13.67 10.37 -12.95
CA ASP A 54 -14.22 10.80 -11.67
C ASP A 54 -15.46 9.96 -11.37
N ILE A 55 -15.54 9.39 -10.18
CA ILE A 55 -16.72 8.64 -9.72
C ILE A 55 -17.10 9.08 -8.31
N LYS A 56 -18.35 9.48 -8.17
CA LYS A 56 -19.02 9.79 -6.92
C LYS A 56 -19.91 8.61 -6.56
N ILE A 57 -19.77 8.14 -5.33
CA ILE A 57 -20.49 7.01 -4.76
C ILE A 57 -21.34 7.55 -3.63
N GLN A 58 -22.63 7.27 -3.65
CA GLN A 58 -23.56 7.67 -2.60
C GLN A 58 -24.28 6.43 -2.07
N TRP A 59 -24.20 6.19 -0.77
CA TRP A 59 -24.92 5.10 -0.12
C TRP A 59 -25.86 5.64 0.95
N ASN A 60 -27.14 5.24 0.87
CA ASN A 60 -28.17 5.67 1.81
C ASN A 60 -28.22 4.85 3.12
N GLY A 61 -27.40 3.80 3.25
CA GLY A 61 -27.37 2.89 4.40
C GLY A 61 -28.19 1.61 4.26
N GLY A 62 -28.95 1.48 3.17
CA GLY A 62 -29.78 0.31 2.91
C GLY A 62 -28.99 -0.91 2.41
N PRO A 63 -29.58 -2.11 2.48
CA PRO A 63 -28.88 -3.36 2.22
C PRO A 63 -28.81 -3.76 0.74
N LYS A 64 -29.54 -3.09 -0.17
CA LYS A 64 -29.72 -3.51 -1.56
C LYS A 64 -28.67 -2.93 -2.49
N LYS A 65 -28.66 -3.38 -3.74
CA LYS A 65 -27.78 -2.84 -4.80
C LYS A 65 -28.16 -1.39 -5.12
N GLU A 66 -29.45 -1.09 -5.18
CA GLU A 66 -29.99 0.24 -5.56
C GLU A 66 -29.80 1.29 -4.47
N ASP A 67 -29.40 0.87 -3.27
CA ASP A 67 -29.08 1.77 -2.16
C ASP A 67 -27.74 2.48 -2.37
N ILE A 68 -26.91 2.01 -3.33
CA ILE A 68 -25.68 2.66 -3.77
C ILE A 68 -25.88 3.25 -5.17
N ASN A 69 -25.73 4.57 -5.26
CA ASN A 69 -25.76 5.30 -6.52
C ASN A 69 -24.33 5.69 -6.95
N PHE A 70 -24.07 5.54 -8.24
CA PHE A 70 -22.82 5.92 -8.88
C PHE A 70 -23.07 7.07 -9.85
N LEU A 71 -22.28 8.12 -9.74
CA LEU A 71 -22.38 9.33 -10.53
C LEU A 71 -21.00 9.70 -11.08
N THR A 72 -20.95 10.27 -12.28
CA THR A 72 -19.72 10.79 -12.88
C THR A 72 -19.97 12.16 -13.48
N THR A 73 -18.91 12.92 -13.74
CA THR A 73 -18.94 14.16 -14.54
C THR A 73 -18.81 13.89 -16.04
N GLY A 74 -18.41 12.67 -16.43
CA GLY A 74 -18.34 12.21 -17.82
C GLY A 74 -19.63 11.52 -18.29
N ASP A 75 -19.49 10.54 -19.19
CA ASP A 75 -20.61 9.71 -19.66
C ASP A 75 -21.06 8.69 -18.58
N PRO A 76 -22.29 8.78 -18.06
CA PRO A 76 -22.81 7.81 -17.10
C PRO A 76 -22.87 6.37 -17.61
N ALA A 77 -22.98 6.15 -18.93
CA ALA A 77 -23.00 4.81 -19.51
C ALA A 77 -21.67 4.07 -19.31
N ALA A 78 -20.56 4.80 -19.18
CA ALA A 78 -19.24 4.22 -18.94
C ALA A 78 -19.09 3.64 -17.53
N ILE A 79 -19.90 4.07 -16.56
CA ILE A 79 -19.82 3.62 -15.15
C ILE A 79 -19.94 2.10 -15.05
N ALA A 80 -20.87 1.49 -15.80
CA ALA A 80 -21.14 0.06 -15.71
C ALA A 80 -19.93 -0.83 -16.09
N SER A 81 -18.98 -0.28 -16.85
CA SER A 81 -17.71 -0.98 -17.18
C SER A 81 -16.65 -0.86 -16.08
N PHE A 82 -16.83 0.06 -15.13
CA PHE A 82 -15.83 0.43 -14.13
C PHE A 82 -16.26 0.10 -12.70
N ALA A 83 -17.50 0.36 -12.32
CA ALA A 83 -17.96 0.16 -10.95
C ALA A 83 -19.42 -0.27 -10.86
N ASP A 84 -19.72 -1.12 -9.89
CA ASP A 84 -21.07 -1.48 -9.49
C ASP A 84 -21.15 -1.82 -7.99
N SER A 85 -22.31 -2.29 -7.52
CA SER A 85 -22.48 -2.85 -6.18
C SER A 85 -22.86 -4.33 -6.27
N HIS A 86 -21.90 -5.16 -6.65
CA HIS A 86 -22.09 -6.60 -6.81
C HIS A 86 -22.47 -7.30 -5.48
N PHE A 87 -21.81 -6.91 -4.38
CA PHE A 87 -22.00 -7.53 -3.07
C PHE A 87 -23.06 -6.85 -2.18
N MET A 88 -23.65 -5.74 -2.63
CA MET A 88 -24.68 -4.97 -1.91
C MET A 88 -24.18 -4.47 -0.54
N ARG A 89 -25.09 -4.02 0.35
CA ARG A 89 -24.80 -3.65 1.77
C ARG A 89 -23.63 -2.68 1.96
N GLY A 90 -23.53 -1.66 1.12
CA GLY A 90 -22.45 -0.66 1.21
C GLY A 90 -21.12 -1.12 0.62
N ILE A 91 -21.06 -2.26 -0.08
CA ILE A 91 -19.87 -2.69 -0.81
C ILE A 91 -19.89 -2.12 -2.23
N VAL A 92 -18.82 -1.40 -2.54
CA VAL A 92 -18.49 -0.88 -3.87
C VAL A 92 -17.53 -1.84 -4.54
N THR A 93 -17.84 -2.24 -5.76
CA THR A 93 -17.06 -3.16 -6.57
C THR A 93 -16.50 -2.41 -7.76
N PHE A 94 -15.17 -2.34 -7.86
CA PHE A 94 -14.46 -1.77 -9.00
C PHE A 94 -13.91 -2.88 -9.89
N HIS A 95 -14.15 -2.77 -11.19
CA HIS A 95 -13.56 -3.64 -12.20
C HIS A 95 -12.13 -3.20 -12.50
N THR A 96 -11.18 -4.11 -12.36
CA THR A 96 -9.76 -3.82 -12.67
C THR A 96 -9.50 -3.68 -14.17
N GLY A 97 -10.36 -4.26 -15.02
CA GLY A 97 -10.18 -4.32 -16.48
C GLY A 97 -9.04 -5.24 -16.95
N HIS A 98 -8.39 -5.95 -16.02
CA HIS A 98 -7.21 -6.75 -16.28
C HIS A 98 -7.37 -8.18 -15.79
N LEU A 99 -6.90 -9.14 -16.60
CA LEU A 99 -6.61 -10.49 -16.17
C LEU A 99 -5.12 -10.58 -15.88
N PHE A 100 -4.77 -10.91 -14.64
CA PHE A 100 -3.38 -11.03 -14.19
C PHE A 100 -2.92 -12.49 -14.26
N ARG A 101 -1.70 -12.72 -14.76
CA ARG A 101 -1.01 -14.01 -14.69
C ARG A 101 0.33 -13.87 -13.99
N THR A 102 0.53 -14.67 -12.96
CA THR A 102 1.79 -14.80 -12.22
C THR A 102 2.46 -16.14 -12.52
N PRO A 103 3.77 -16.27 -12.24
CA PRO A 103 4.42 -17.58 -12.27
C PRO A 103 3.82 -18.54 -11.22
N PRO A 104 3.95 -19.88 -11.41
CA PRO A 104 3.52 -20.87 -10.44
C PRO A 104 3.95 -20.56 -9.00
N GLY A 105 3.03 -20.65 -8.04
CA GLY A 105 3.29 -20.42 -6.61
C GLY A 105 3.23 -18.96 -6.15
N TRP A 106 3.00 -18.02 -7.06
CA TRP A 106 2.79 -16.60 -6.75
C TRP A 106 1.34 -16.19 -6.93
N GLY A 107 0.82 -15.40 -6.00
CA GLY A 107 -0.48 -14.76 -6.12
C GLY A 107 -0.37 -13.24 -6.17
N VAL A 108 -1.44 -12.60 -6.63
CA VAL A 108 -1.63 -11.15 -6.50
C VAL A 108 -2.31 -10.86 -5.18
N TRP A 109 -1.69 -10.02 -4.36
CA TRP A 109 -2.29 -9.41 -3.19
C TRP A 109 -2.85 -8.05 -3.58
N ALA A 110 -4.17 -7.91 -3.62
CA ALA A 110 -4.88 -6.70 -4.01
C ALA A 110 -5.52 -6.02 -2.80
N THR A 111 -5.34 -4.70 -2.68
CA THR A 111 -5.88 -3.87 -1.60
C THR A 111 -5.97 -2.39 -2.05
N GLY A 112 -6.28 -1.46 -1.15
CA GLY A 112 -6.16 -0.02 -1.42
C GLY A 112 -4.70 0.46 -1.33
N ALA A 113 -4.37 1.59 -1.94
CA ALA A 113 -3.00 2.11 -1.90
C ALA A 113 -2.50 2.26 -0.44
N PRO A 114 -1.32 1.68 -0.09
CA PRO A 114 -0.82 1.72 1.28
C PRO A 114 -0.69 3.14 1.79
N ASN A 115 -1.03 3.37 3.06
CA ASN A 115 -0.93 4.69 3.70
C ASN A 115 -1.67 5.81 2.93
N TRP A 116 -2.75 5.47 2.24
CA TRP A 116 -3.61 6.42 1.53
C TRP A 116 -5.05 6.33 2.06
N PRO A 117 -5.28 6.74 3.32
CA PRO A 117 -6.60 6.64 3.92
C PRO A 117 -7.61 7.47 3.14
N LYS A 118 -8.83 6.94 3.00
CA LYS A 118 -9.95 7.63 2.39
C LYS A 118 -11.11 7.63 3.37
N ASP A 119 -11.63 8.81 3.67
CA ASP A 119 -12.71 8.94 4.63
C ASP A 119 -14.02 8.36 4.06
N GLY A 120 -14.82 7.72 4.93
CA GLY A 120 -16.12 7.13 4.58
C GLY A 120 -16.07 5.78 3.88
N ILE A 121 -14.88 5.28 3.50
CA ILE A 121 -14.75 4.00 2.81
C ILE A 121 -13.40 3.33 3.10
N ALA A 122 -13.39 2.01 3.26
CA ALA A 122 -12.18 1.23 3.52
C ALA A 122 -11.98 0.16 2.43
N PRO A 123 -10.74 -0.07 1.96
CA PRO A 123 -10.48 -1.12 0.99
C PRO A 123 -10.61 -2.50 1.65
N LEU A 124 -11.24 -3.44 0.95
CA LEU A 124 -11.17 -4.85 1.28
C LEU A 124 -9.94 -5.45 0.60
N THR A 125 -9.30 -6.39 1.28
CA THR A 125 -8.05 -7.00 0.80
C THR A 125 -8.31 -8.42 0.33
N GLY A 126 -7.77 -8.76 -0.83
CA GLY A 126 -7.89 -10.08 -1.44
C GLY A 126 -6.53 -10.65 -1.83
N LEU A 127 -6.35 -11.94 -1.62
CA LEU A 127 -5.28 -12.73 -2.22
C LEU A 127 -5.88 -13.54 -3.36
N VAL A 128 -5.30 -13.41 -4.56
CA VAL A 128 -5.82 -13.99 -5.79
C VAL A 128 -4.77 -14.93 -6.39
N GLU A 129 -5.16 -16.19 -6.63
CA GLU A 129 -4.29 -17.25 -7.16
C GLU A 129 -4.10 -17.12 -8.69
N THR A 130 -3.52 -16.01 -9.10
CA THR A 130 -3.29 -15.62 -10.50
C THR A 130 -2.30 -16.52 -11.25
N ASP A 131 -1.73 -17.53 -10.58
CA ASP A 131 -0.86 -18.53 -11.20
C ASP A 131 -1.65 -19.59 -11.99
N TRP A 132 -2.91 -19.82 -11.63
CA TRP A 132 -3.81 -20.70 -12.38
C TRP A 132 -5.13 -20.05 -12.79
N LEU A 133 -5.60 -19.01 -12.08
CA LEU A 133 -6.91 -18.40 -12.33
C LEU A 133 -7.06 -17.88 -13.77
N PRO A 134 -8.13 -18.25 -14.51
CA PRO A 134 -8.33 -17.83 -15.89
C PRO A 134 -9.32 -16.65 -16.03
N PHE A 135 -9.63 -15.94 -14.95
CA PHE A 135 -10.60 -14.84 -14.96
C PHE A 135 -10.11 -13.65 -14.11
N PRO A 136 -10.58 -12.42 -14.39
CA PRO A 136 -10.23 -11.23 -13.61
C PRO A 136 -10.80 -11.27 -12.19
N PHE A 137 -10.27 -10.41 -11.33
CA PHE A 137 -10.86 -10.09 -10.04
C PHE A 137 -11.35 -8.64 -10.00
N THR A 138 -12.26 -8.35 -9.07
CA THR A 138 -12.70 -6.99 -8.74
C THR A 138 -12.02 -6.49 -7.48
N MET A 139 -11.78 -5.19 -7.40
CA MET A 139 -11.32 -4.53 -6.19
C MET A 139 -12.54 -4.03 -5.42
N ASN A 140 -12.70 -4.45 -4.17
CA ASN A 140 -13.88 -4.14 -3.37
C ASN A 140 -13.55 -3.19 -2.24
N TRP A 141 -14.45 -2.25 -1.97
CA TRP A 141 -14.35 -1.28 -0.90
C TRP A 141 -15.64 -1.26 -0.09
N ALA A 142 -15.52 -1.25 1.23
CA ALA A 142 -16.65 -1.19 2.15
C ALA A 142 -16.87 0.25 2.61
N MET A 143 -18.03 0.81 2.33
CA MET A 143 -18.45 2.08 2.93
C MET A 143 -18.61 1.89 4.43
N THR A 144 -17.93 2.73 5.21
CA THR A 144 -17.90 2.60 6.68
C THR A 144 -19.09 3.27 7.35
N ARG A 145 -19.83 4.09 6.59
CA ARG A 145 -21.06 4.77 6.99
C ARG A 145 -21.84 5.20 5.74
N PRO A 146 -23.16 5.43 5.85
CA PRO A 146 -23.93 6.10 4.81
C PRO A 146 -23.34 7.48 4.51
N GLY A 147 -23.44 7.92 3.26
CA GLY A 147 -22.89 9.20 2.82
C GLY A 147 -22.33 9.14 1.41
N GLU A 148 -21.44 10.09 1.12
CA GLU A 148 -20.84 10.27 -0.19
C GLU A 148 -19.32 10.11 -0.12
N VAL A 149 -18.74 9.45 -1.12
CA VAL A 149 -17.30 9.38 -1.34
C VAL A 149 -17.00 9.61 -2.82
N ILE A 150 -15.94 10.37 -3.12
CA ILE A 150 -15.53 10.66 -4.50
C ILE A 150 -14.13 10.10 -4.73
N PHE A 151 -13.97 9.29 -5.76
CA PHE A 151 -12.66 8.97 -6.35
C PHE A 151 -12.45 9.83 -7.59
N ARG A 152 -11.27 10.46 -7.69
CA ARG A 152 -10.92 11.28 -8.86
C ARG A 152 -10.25 10.45 -9.94
N LYS A 153 -10.39 10.87 -11.20
CA LYS A 153 -9.59 10.33 -12.30
C LYS A 153 -8.10 10.41 -11.96
N GLY A 154 -7.37 9.32 -12.13
CA GLY A 154 -5.95 9.21 -11.75
C GLY A 154 -5.68 8.94 -10.26
N GLU A 155 -6.72 8.90 -9.42
CA GLU A 155 -6.62 8.41 -8.05
C GLU A 155 -6.53 6.87 -8.05
N PRO A 156 -5.71 6.25 -7.19
CA PRO A 156 -5.63 4.80 -7.12
C PRO A 156 -6.86 4.21 -6.42
N PHE A 157 -7.60 3.33 -7.10
CA PHE A 157 -8.67 2.54 -6.45
C PHE A 157 -8.20 1.14 -6.05
N CYS A 158 -7.10 0.66 -6.63
CA CYS A 158 -6.51 -0.64 -6.30
C CYS A 158 -4.99 -0.51 -6.25
N PHE A 159 -4.37 -1.33 -5.39
CA PHE A 159 -2.94 -1.53 -5.30
C PHE A 159 -2.67 -3.03 -5.27
N VAL A 160 -1.77 -3.48 -6.14
CA VAL A 160 -1.39 -4.89 -6.27
C VAL A 160 0.08 -5.08 -5.93
N THR A 161 0.38 -6.12 -5.17
CA THR A 161 1.73 -6.64 -4.98
C THR A 161 1.73 -8.16 -5.15
N LEU A 162 2.92 -8.76 -5.23
CA LEU A 162 3.08 -10.18 -5.49
C LEU A 162 3.56 -10.90 -4.24
N MET A 163 3.00 -12.07 -3.98
CA MET A 163 3.34 -12.86 -2.79
C MET A 163 3.42 -14.35 -3.10
N GLU A 164 4.46 -15.01 -2.60
CA GLU A 164 4.55 -16.48 -2.53
C GLU A 164 3.68 -17.00 -1.38
N HIS A 165 2.36 -16.93 -1.55
CA HIS A 165 1.42 -17.18 -0.47
C HIS A 165 1.51 -18.59 0.11
N LYS A 166 1.74 -19.61 -0.73
CA LYS A 166 1.89 -21.02 -0.27
C LYS A 166 3.13 -21.24 0.61
N LYS A 167 4.17 -20.41 0.48
CA LYS A 167 5.34 -20.52 1.36
C LYS A 167 5.01 -20.16 2.81
N LEU A 168 3.96 -19.38 3.06
CA LEU A 168 3.57 -19.03 4.43
C LEU A 168 3.18 -20.26 5.27
N GLU A 169 2.61 -21.29 4.65
CA GLU A 169 2.22 -22.54 5.32
C GLU A 169 3.43 -23.33 5.84
N GLN A 170 4.63 -23.04 5.31
CA GLN A 170 5.89 -23.70 5.70
C GLN A 170 6.60 -22.95 6.84
N ILE A 171 6.11 -21.78 7.24
CA ILE A 171 6.75 -20.95 8.26
C ILE A 171 6.14 -21.26 9.63
N GLU A 172 6.97 -21.78 10.53
CA GLU A 172 6.64 -21.94 11.95
C GLU A 172 7.28 -20.79 12.77
N PRO A 173 6.49 -19.88 13.38
CA PRO A 173 7.05 -18.81 14.19
C PRO A 173 7.65 -19.29 15.51
N GLU A 174 8.96 -19.10 15.70
CA GLU A 174 9.63 -19.37 16.98
C GLU A 174 9.70 -18.12 17.87
N ARG A 175 9.34 -18.25 19.15
CA ARG A 175 9.55 -17.20 20.16
C ARG A 175 10.75 -17.54 21.04
N LYS A 176 11.78 -16.69 21.04
CA LYS A 176 12.99 -16.82 21.88
C LYS A 176 13.10 -15.66 22.86
N SER A 177 13.66 -15.92 24.04
CA SER A 177 14.02 -14.85 24.98
C SER A 177 15.24 -14.11 24.46
N MET A 178 15.26 -12.78 24.53
CA MET A 178 16.45 -12.02 24.16
C MET A 178 17.69 -12.45 24.96
N LYS A 179 17.51 -12.91 26.20
CA LYS A 179 18.62 -13.39 27.06
C LYS A 179 19.39 -14.55 26.47
N THR A 180 18.80 -15.32 25.55
CA THR A 180 19.49 -16.44 24.87
C THR A 180 20.34 -15.98 23.69
N ASN A 181 20.37 -14.68 23.38
CA ASN A 181 21.24 -14.09 22.36
C ASN A 181 21.98 -12.87 22.96
N PRO A 182 23.11 -13.09 23.65
CA PRO A 182 23.87 -12.01 24.31
C PRO A 182 24.36 -10.93 23.35
N GLU A 183 24.68 -11.29 22.10
CA GLU A 183 25.09 -10.33 21.07
C GLU A 183 23.95 -9.38 20.70
N LEU A 184 22.74 -9.92 20.49
CA LEU A 184 21.54 -9.11 20.23
C LEU A 184 21.19 -8.21 21.43
N VAL A 185 21.35 -8.69 22.66
CA VAL A 185 21.17 -7.87 23.87
C VAL A 185 22.15 -6.69 23.86
N LYS A 186 23.43 -6.94 23.57
CA LYS A 186 24.45 -5.89 23.48
C LYS A 186 24.11 -4.85 22.41
N GLU A 187 23.65 -5.29 21.23
CA GLU A 187 23.21 -4.38 20.16
C GLU A 187 22.00 -3.54 20.57
N TYR A 188 21.01 -4.18 21.22
CA TYR A 188 19.81 -3.50 21.71
C TYR A 188 20.14 -2.48 22.79
N ASP A 189 20.96 -2.83 23.79
CA ASP A 189 21.35 -1.93 24.88
C ASP A 189 22.15 -0.73 24.34
N ALA A 190 23.06 -0.97 23.38
CA ALA A 190 23.78 0.11 22.70
C ALA A 190 22.81 1.05 21.97
N TRP A 191 21.78 0.49 21.30
CA TRP A 191 20.74 1.29 20.67
C TRP A 191 19.91 2.09 21.68
N VAL A 192 19.50 1.49 22.81
CA VAL A 192 18.77 2.18 23.89
C VAL A 192 19.58 3.35 24.44
N ALA A 193 20.85 3.12 24.78
CA ALA A 193 21.74 4.14 25.32
C ALA A 193 21.91 5.31 24.34
N SER A 194 22.19 5.01 23.06
CA SER A 194 22.32 6.02 22.00
C SER A 194 21.01 6.80 21.80
N ARG A 195 19.85 6.14 21.84
CA ARG A 195 18.55 6.79 21.67
C ARG A 195 18.22 7.71 22.83
N SER A 196 18.52 7.28 24.06
CA SER A 196 18.31 8.06 25.28
C SER A 196 19.20 9.31 25.33
N ASP A 197 20.49 9.17 25.01
CA ASP A 197 21.43 10.30 24.91
C ASP A 197 20.97 11.33 23.87
N PHE A 198 20.61 10.87 22.67
CA PHE A 198 20.16 11.75 21.60
C PHE A 198 18.88 12.52 21.99
N ASN A 199 17.89 11.84 22.59
CA ASN A 199 16.66 12.49 23.03
C ASN A 199 16.94 13.53 24.14
N THR A 200 17.86 13.24 25.05
CA THR A 200 18.30 14.18 26.09
C THR A 200 18.94 15.41 25.47
N ARG A 201 19.88 15.22 24.54
CA ARG A 201 20.55 16.32 23.83
C ARG A 201 19.60 17.17 22.99
N LEU A 202 18.60 16.54 22.38
CA LEU A 202 17.53 17.26 21.66
C LEU A 202 16.70 18.11 22.63
N ALA A 203 16.34 17.57 23.79
CA ALA A 203 15.56 18.27 24.81
C ALA A 203 16.34 19.43 25.46
N THR A 204 17.66 19.31 25.61
CA THR A 204 18.52 20.38 26.14
C THR A 204 18.94 21.40 25.07
N GLY A 205 18.50 21.25 23.83
CA GLY A 205 18.78 22.19 22.75
C GLY A 205 20.23 22.15 22.24
N GLU A 206 20.93 21.03 22.43
CA GLU A 206 22.32 20.88 21.97
C GLU A 206 22.41 21.08 20.45
N GLU A 207 23.32 21.97 20.02
CA GLU A 207 23.34 22.52 18.67
C GLU A 207 23.43 21.45 17.58
N LYS A 208 24.25 20.41 17.78
CA LYS A 208 24.40 19.32 16.82
C LYS A 208 23.15 18.43 16.77
N ALA A 209 22.57 18.05 17.91
CA ALA A 209 21.32 17.29 17.96
C ALA A 209 20.17 18.06 17.30
N MET A 210 20.08 19.36 17.53
CA MET A 210 19.10 20.25 16.89
C MET A 210 19.29 20.36 15.37
N LYS A 211 20.54 20.36 14.89
CA LYS A 211 20.84 20.28 13.45
C LYS A 211 20.48 18.92 12.85
N GLU A 212 20.76 17.83 13.56
CA GLU A 212 20.47 16.47 13.09
C GLU A 212 18.96 16.13 13.09
N ARG A 213 18.21 16.70 14.06
CA ARG A 213 16.77 16.56 14.34
C ARG A 213 16.28 15.14 14.65
N TRP A 214 16.98 14.11 14.19
CA TRP A 214 16.66 12.70 14.44
C TRP A 214 17.83 11.77 14.09
N GLN A 215 17.84 10.57 14.67
CA GLN A 215 18.84 9.53 14.40
C GLN A 215 18.53 8.74 13.13
N ARG A 216 19.50 8.65 12.23
CA ARG A 216 19.32 8.11 10.86
C ARG A 216 19.91 6.71 10.67
N HIS A 217 20.14 5.95 11.73
CA HIS A 217 20.77 4.64 11.68
C HIS A 217 20.06 3.69 10.70
N TYR A 218 18.73 3.57 10.82
CA TYR A 218 17.95 2.76 9.88
C TYR A 218 18.06 3.26 8.44
N MET A 219 17.93 4.56 8.17
CA MET A 219 18.08 5.14 6.82
C MET A 219 19.45 4.92 6.18
N LYS A 220 20.48 4.80 7.01
CA LYS A 220 21.85 4.58 6.56
C LYS A 220 22.19 3.09 6.44
N GLY A 221 21.29 2.20 6.86
CA GLY A 221 21.57 0.77 7.00
C GLY A 221 22.70 0.49 8.00
N GLN A 222 22.75 1.22 9.11
CA GLN A 222 23.84 1.15 10.09
C GLN A 222 23.33 0.74 11.47
N LYS A 223 24.02 -0.17 12.13
CA LYS A 223 23.88 -0.42 13.56
C LYS A 223 24.55 0.70 14.36
N VAL A 224 24.13 0.88 15.60
CA VAL A 224 24.80 1.80 16.54
C VAL A 224 26.21 1.31 16.87
N THR A 225 26.42 -0.01 16.86
CA THR A 225 27.70 -0.68 17.10
C THR A 225 28.71 -0.53 15.96
N GLY A 226 28.32 0.05 14.82
CA GLY A 226 29.22 0.39 13.71
C GLY A 226 29.04 -0.46 12.45
N ASP A 227 28.44 -1.65 12.56
CA ASP A 227 28.20 -2.52 11.40
C ASP A 227 27.22 -1.91 10.41
N LYS A 228 27.42 -2.18 9.13
CA LYS A 228 26.49 -1.81 8.07
C LYS A 228 25.81 -3.06 7.54
N ALA A 229 24.52 -2.95 7.22
CA ALA A 229 23.84 -3.98 6.45
C ALA A 229 24.51 -4.12 5.07
N GLU A 230 24.77 -5.35 4.64
CA GLU A 230 25.34 -5.64 3.32
C GLU A 230 24.46 -5.07 2.21
N ASP A 231 23.15 -5.27 2.34
CA ASP A 231 22.12 -4.70 1.47
C ASP A 231 21.10 -3.90 2.28
N HIS A 232 20.93 -2.62 1.92
CA HIS A 232 19.90 -1.75 2.50
C HIS A 232 19.24 -0.87 1.45
N GLN A 233 17.95 -1.09 1.22
CA GLN A 233 17.18 -0.35 0.23
C GLN A 233 16.44 0.83 0.85
N THR A 234 16.80 2.05 0.44
CA THR A 234 16.15 3.30 0.90
C THR A 234 15.10 3.83 -0.07
N LYS A 235 15.05 3.29 -1.29
CA LYS A 235 14.08 3.65 -2.34
C LYS A 235 13.77 2.43 -3.18
N ARG A 236 12.48 2.20 -3.45
CA ARG A 236 12.01 1.19 -4.40
C ARG A 236 11.47 1.87 -5.65
N ARG A 237 11.88 1.35 -6.82
CA ARG A 237 11.45 1.81 -8.14
C ARG A 237 11.06 0.59 -8.96
N LEU A 238 9.76 0.27 -8.99
CA LEU A 238 9.26 -0.80 -9.83
C LEU A 238 9.11 -0.34 -11.28
N LYS A 239 9.16 -1.30 -12.21
CA LYS A 239 9.02 -1.03 -13.64
C LYS A 239 7.54 -0.73 -13.97
N PRO A 240 7.25 0.22 -14.88
CA PRO A 240 5.89 0.41 -15.37
C PRO A 240 5.45 -0.82 -16.19
N VAL A 241 4.13 -0.95 -16.38
CA VAL A 241 3.59 -1.88 -17.38
C VAL A 241 4.06 -1.42 -18.76
N LYS A 242 4.45 -2.37 -19.60
CA LYS A 242 4.86 -2.12 -20.99
C LYS A 242 3.76 -2.64 -21.90
N ASP A 243 3.19 -1.75 -22.73
CA ASP A 243 2.33 -2.18 -23.84
C ASP A 243 3.18 -2.96 -24.86
N MET A 244 2.66 -4.10 -25.29
CA MET A 244 3.29 -5.00 -26.27
C MET A 244 2.56 -4.96 -27.59
#